data_AF-A0A317JQ89-F1
#
_entry.id   AF-A0A317JQ89-F1
#
_cell.length_a   1.000
_cell.length_b   1.000
_cell.length_c   1.000
_cell.angle_alpha   90.00
_cell.angle_beta   90.00
_cell.angle_gamma   90.00
#
_symmetry.space_group_name_H-M   'P 1'
#
loop_
_entity.id
_entity.type
_entity.pdbx_description
1 polymer ?
#
loop_
_entity_poly.entity_id
_entity_poly.type
_entity_poly.pdbx_seq_one_letter_code
_entity_poly.pdbx_strand_id
1 'polypeptide(L)' 'MANEEKYIIDLHDTNPDQVLTTLQPYVHILYLEYGKDKKPTRLAYTTDTDQCAPVNNLLAAHHLSSTRA' A
#
# COMPACT_ATOMS: atom_id res chain seq x y z
N MET A 1 2.78 7.33 21.27
CA MET A 1 1.98 6.08 21.19
C MET A 1 1.69 5.88 19.71
N ALA A 2 2.37 4.95 19.03
CA ALA A 2 2.13 4.69 17.61
C ALA A 2 1.44 3.34 17.48
N ASN A 3 0.13 3.37 17.22
CA ASN A 3 -0.60 2.19 16.80
C ASN A 3 -0.36 2.04 15.30
N GLU A 4 0.80 1.49 14.93
CA GLU A 4 1.12 1.19 13.54
C GLU A 4 0.22 0.05 13.08
N GLU A 5 -0.85 0.39 12.37
CA GLU A 5 -1.79 -0.59 11.83
C GLU A 5 -1.21 -1.19 10.54
N LYS A 6 -1.28 -2.52 10.42
CA LYS A 6 -0.79 -3.25 9.25
C LYS A 6 -1.88 -3.36 8.19
N TYR A 7 -1.50 -3.11 6.95
CA TYR A 7 -2.38 -3.16 5.79
C TYR A 7 -1.72 -3.94 4.66
N ILE A 8 -2.54 -4.60 3.86
CA ILE A 8 -2.16 -5.32 2.64
C ILE A 8 -2.97 -4.77 1.48
N ILE A 9 -2.33 -4.52 0.34
CA ILE A 9 -2.97 -4.12 -0.91
C ILE A 9 -2.55 -5.08 -2.02
N ASP A 10 -3.53 -5.53 -2.80
CA ASP A 10 -3.30 -6.25 -4.06
C ASP A 10 -3.13 -5.26 -5.22
N LEU A 11 -2.04 -5.37 -5.98
CA LEU A 11 -1.62 -4.43 -7.04
C LEU A 11 -1.95 -4.92 -8.46
N HIS A 12 -2.74 -5.99 -8.59
CA HIS A 12 -2.93 -6.75 -9.85
C HIS A 12 -3.38 -5.92 -11.07
N ASP A 13 -4.16 -4.85 -10.87
CA ASP A 13 -4.76 -4.05 -11.95
C ASP A 13 -4.17 -2.63 -12.08
N THR A 14 -3.00 -2.37 -11.49
CA THR A 14 -2.42 -1.01 -11.45
C THR A 14 -0.96 -1.00 -11.87
N ASN A 15 -0.39 0.20 -12.01
CA ASN A 15 1.05 0.34 -12.12
C ASN A 15 1.66 0.35 -10.69
N PRO A 16 2.25 -0.76 -10.22
CA PRO A 16 2.72 -0.87 -8.85
C PRO A 16 3.84 0.13 -8.53
N ASP A 17 4.69 0.48 -9.50
CA ASP A 17 5.78 1.45 -9.29
C ASP A 17 5.24 2.84 -8.96
N GLN A 18 4.13 3.24 -9.61
CA GLN A 18 3.47 4.51 -9.34
C GLN A 18 2.83 4.53 -7.96
N VAL A 19 2.16 3.45 -7.57
CA VAL A 19 1.56 3.29 -6.25
C VAL A 19 2.62 3.33 -5.15
N LEU A 20 3.72 2.59 -5.32
CA LEU A 20 4.83 2.56 -4.37
C LEU A 20 5.45 3.95 -4.20
N THR A 21 5.73 4.64 -5.30
CA THR A 21 6.29 6.01 -5.26
C THR A 21 5.35 6.99 -4.56
N THR A 22 4.04 6.84 -4.77
CA THR A 22 3.01 7.73 -4.23
C THR A 22 2.76 7.48 -2.74
N LEU A 23 2.82 6.21 -2.30
CA LEU A 23 2.57 5.82 -0.91
C LEU A 23 3.80 5.94 -0.02
N GLN A 24 5.01 5.81 -0.56
CA GLN A 24 6.28 5.86 0.18
C GLN A 24 6.38 6.95 1.27
N PRO A 25 5.91 8.20 1.07
CA PRO A 25 5.99 9.22 2.13
C PRO A 25 4.99 9.05 3.27
N TYR A 26 3.94 8.24 3.12
CA TYR A 26 2.85 8.08 4.10
C TYR A 26 2.85 6.71 4.79
N VAL A 27 3.61 5.76 4.27
CA VAL A 27 3.60 4.37 4.73
C VAL A 27 4.99 3.84 4.94
N HIS A 28 5.14 2.93 5.89
CA HIS A 28 6.33 2.13 6.05
C HIS A 28 6.13 0.77 5.37
N ILE A 29 6.84 0.53 4.26
CA ILE A 29 6.76 -0.72 3.51
C ILE A 29 7.40 -1.85 4.33
N LEU A 30 6.62 -2.90 4.61
CA LEU A 30 7.08 -4.07 5.35
C LEU A 30 7.64 -5.14 4.41
N TYR A 31 6.87 -5.51 3.38
CA TYR A 31 7.30 -6.44 2.36
C TYR A 31 6.54 -6.21 1.05
N LEU A 32 7.13 -6.71 -0.04
CA LEU A 32 6.58 -6.63 -1.39
C LEU A 32 6.64 -8.03 -2.02
N GLU A 33 5.50 -8.54 -2.46
CA GLU A 33 5.40 -9.80 -3.18
C GLU A 33 5.43 -9.53 -4.69
N TYR A 34 6.14 -10.39 -5.41
CA TYR A 34 6.29 -10.30 -6.86
C TYR A 34 5.61 -11.48 -7.54
N GLY A 35 4.86 -11.18 -8.60
CA GLY A 35 4.27 -12.16 -9.48
C GLY A 35 5.29 -12.88 -10.36
N LYS A 36 4.83 -13.88 -11.12
CA LYS A 36 5.65 -14.65 -12.07
C LYS A 36 6.28 -13.78 -13.17
N ASP A 37 5.64 -12.66 -13.48
CA ASP A 37 6.07 -11.64 -14.43
C ASP A 37 7.08 -10.64 -13.83
N LYS A 38 7.57 -10.89 -12.61
CA LYS A 38 8.51 -10.04 -11.86
C LYS A 38 7.98 -8.63 -11.56
N LYS A 39 6.65 -8.45 -11.61
CA LYS A 39 6.00 -7.21 -11.17
C LYS A 39 5.51 -7.35 -9.73
N PRO A 40 5.54 -6.27 -8.93
CA PRO A 40 4.91 -6.30 -7.61
C PRO A 40 3.41 -6.57 -7.73
N THR A 41 2.93 -7.60 -7.06
CA THR A 41 1.51 -8.00 -7.06
C THR A 41 0.82 -7.72 -5.73
N ARG A 42 1.58 -7.61 -4.64
CA ARG A 42 1.02 -7.33 -3.31
C ARG A 42 2.01 -6.56 -2.46
N LEU A 43 1.53 -5.49 -1.82
CA LEU A 43 2.29 -4.66 -0.91
C LEU A 43 1.71 -4.80 0.50
N ALA A 44 2.57 -5.08 1.48
CA ALA A 44 2.25 -4.92 2.88
C ALA A 44 2.97 -3.71 3.47
N TYR A 45 2.24 -2.90 4.21
CA TYR A 45 2.76 -1.68 4.80
C TYR A 45 2.12 -1.41 6.16
N THR A 46 2.77 -0.58 6.97
CA THR A 46 2.15 0.08 8.13
C THR A 46 1.97 1.55 7.83
N THR A 47 0.97 2.17 8.45
CA THR A 47 0.79 3.61 8.40
C THR A 47 0.30 4.09 9.77
N ASP A 48 0.63 5.34 10.11
CA ASP A 48 0.13 5.96 11.32
C ASP A 48 -1.39 6.18 11.21
N THR A 49 -2.09 6.15 12.34
CA THR A 49 -3.54 6.36 12.37
C THR A 49 -3.95 7.70 11.74
N ASP A 50 -3.13 8.74 11.91
CA ASP A 50 -3.34 10.06 11.31
C ASP A 50 -3.17 10.06 9.78
N GLN A 51 -2.47 9.06 9.24
CA GLN A 51 -2.17 8.91 7.82
C GLN A 51 -3.08 7.89 7.11
N CYS A 52 -3.95 7.17 7.83
CA CYS A 52 -4.89 6.23 7.22
C CYS A 52 -5.82 6.89 6.19
N ALA A 53 -6.35 8.08 6.49
CA ALA A 53 -7.25 8.81 5.58
C ALA A 53 -6.57 9.24 4.26
N PRO A 54 -5.42 9.94 4.27
CA PRO A 54 -4.73 10.27 3.03
C PRO A 54 -4.28 9.03 2.26
N VAL A 55 -3.78 7.99 2.94
CA VAL A 55 -3.44 6.71 2.28
C VAL A 55 -4.65 6.10 1.57
N ASN A 56 -5.80 6.01 2.23
CA ASN A 56 -7.02 5.48 1.60
C ASN A 56 -7.49 6.31 0.41
N ASN A 57 -7.37 7.63 0.45
CA ASN A 57 -7.68 8.50 -0.70
C ASN A 57 -6.72 8.26 -1.87
N LEU A 58 -5.42 8.08 -1.60
CA LEU A 58 -4.42 7.77 -2.64
C LEU A 58 -4.69 6.40 -3.27
N LEU A 59 -5.03 5.39 -2.45
CA LEU A 59 -5.41 4.06 -2.95
C LEU A 59 -6.65 4.12 -3.83
N ALA A 60 -7.68 4.84 -3.39
CA ALA A 60 -8.91 5.02 -4.16
C ALA A 60 -8.66 5.68 -5.53
N ALA A 61 -7.71 6.62 -5.63
CA ALA A 61 -7.29 7.23 -6.90
C ALA A 61 -6.66 6.24 -7.89
N HIS A 62 -6.14 5.12 -7.39
CA HIS A 62 -5.58 4.02 -8.18
C HIS A 62 -6.54 2.81 -8.30
N HIS A 63 -7.82 2.97 -7.93
CA HIS A 63 -8.82 1.88 -7.85
C HIS A 63 -8.38 0.72 -6.94
N LEU A 64 -7.56 1.02 -5.92
CA LEU A 64 -7.05 0.07 -4.95
C LEU A 64 -7.85 0.12 -3.65
N SER A 65 -7.88 -1.02 -2.96
CA SER A 65 -8.38 -1.13 -1.60
C SER A 65 -7.34 -1.81 -0.71
N SER A 66 -7.19 -1.32 0.51
CA SER A 66 -6.35 -1.95 1.53
C SER A 66 -7.20 -2.83 2.45
N THR A 67 -6.66 -3.99 2.82
CA THR A 67 -7.24 -4.88 3.83
C THR A 67 -6.36 -4.83 5.06
N ARG A 68 -6.96 -4.68 6.25
CA ARG A 68 -6.24 -4.71 7.52
C ARG A 68 -5.75 -6.13 7.81
N ALA A 69 -4.48 -6.27 8.23
CA ALA A 69 -3.79 -7.54 8.46
C ALA A 69 -3.42 -7.77 9.93
#